data_AF-A0A7C6N6R9-F1
#
_entry.id   AF-A0A7C6N6R9-F1
#
_cell.length_a   1.000
_cell.length_b   1.000
_cell.length_c   1.000
_cell.angle_alpha   90.00
_cell.angle_beta   90.00
_cell.angle_gamma   90.00
#
_symmetry.space_group_name_H-M   'P 1'
#
loop_
_entity.id
_entity.type
_entity.pdbx_description
1 polymer ?
#
loop_
_entity_poly.entity_id
_entity_poly.type
_entity_poly.pdbx_seq_one_letter_code
_entity_poly.pdbx_strand_id
1 'polypeptide(L)' 'MKKIICKVEYDTEVSELIEKRTFGEFGDPDGYEESLYKTPDGKYFIYGNGGAESLYKEETIKRMAAAKAEEWLKQ' A
#
# COMPACT_ATOMS: atom_id res chain seq x y z
N MET A 1 2.78 -9.83 1.97
CA MET A 1 3.69 -9.05 2.83
C MET A 1 3.04 -8.81 4.18
N LYS A 2 3.76 -9.02 5.28
CA LYS A 2 3.28 -8.78 6.64
C LYS A 2 4.18 -7.77 7.34
N LYS A 3 3.60 -6.72 7.95
CA LYS A 3 4.36 -5.70 8.67
C LYS A 3 3.63 -5.32 9.94
N ILE A 4 4.37 -5.37 11.05
CA ILE A 4 3.85 -4.98 12.35
C ILE A 4 4.18 -3.51 12.55
N ILE A 5 3.15 -2.65 12.55
CA ILE A 5 3.31 -1.20 12.72
C ILE A 5 2.58 -0.81 14.00
N CYS A 6 3.32 -0.29 14.98
CA CYS A 6 2.76 0.20 16.25
C CYS A 6 1.88 -0.85 16.97
N LYS A 7 2.38 -2.09 17.11
CA LYS A 7 1.68 -3.26 17.69
C LYS A 7 0.42 -3.72 16.94
N VAL A 8 0.17 -3.18 15.73
CA VAL A 8 -0.90 -3.65 14.84
C VAL A 8 -0.26 -4.43 13.70
N GLU A 9 -0.73 -5.64 13.49
CA GLU A 9 -0.30 -6.48 12.37
C GLU A 9 -1.08 -6.08 11.12
N TYR A 10 -0.35 -5.61 10.12
CA TYR A 10 -0.90 -5.34 8.80
C TYR A 10 -0.41 -6.43 7.87
N ASP A 11 -1.35 -7.23 7.40
CA ASP A 11 -1.07 -8.41 6.60
C ASP A 11 -1.91 -8.33 5.31
N THR A 12 -1.24 -8.35 4.17
CA THR A 12 -1.89 -8.21 2.85
C THR A 12 -2.70 -9.44 2.45
N GLU A 13 -2.53 -10.59 3.12
CA GLU A 13 -3.24 -11.84 2.82
C GLU A 13 -4.60 -11.88 3.52
N VAL A 14 -4.67 -11.40 4.76
CA VAL A 14 -5.94 -11.30 5.51
C VAL A 14 -6.73 -10.03 5.19
N SER A 15 -6.10 -9.07 4.51
CA SER A 15 -6.71 -7.78 4.21
C SER A 15 -7.34 -7.76 2.83
N GLU A 16 -8.44 -7.03 2.71
CA GLU A 16 -9.18 -6.87 1.47
C GLU A 16 -8.50 -5.81 0.59
N LEU A 17 -8.12 -6.17 -0.64
CA LEU A 17 -7.62 -5.21 -1.61
C LEU A 17 -8.79 -4.35 -2.12
N ILE A 18 -8.74 -3.06 -1.85
CA ILE A 18 -9.76 -2.09 -2.27
C ILE A 18 -9.45 -1.58 -3.67
N GLU A 19 -8.23 -1.10 -3.87
CA GLU A 19 -7.78 -0.55 -5.15
C GLU A 19 -6.27 -0.67 -5.27
N LYS A 20 -5.76 -0.72 -6.50
CA LYS A 20 -4.33 -0.68 -6.77
C LYS A 20 -4.04 0.35 -7.85
N ARG A 21 -2.95 1.08 -7.67
CA ARG A 21 -2.48 2.11 -8.58
C ARG A 21 -1.04 1.83 -8.92
N THR A 22 -0.77 1.71 -10.21
CA THR A 22 0.59 1.51 -10.71
C THR A 22 1.05 2.83 -11.29
N PHE A 23 2.21 3.30 -10.83
CA PHE A 23 2.88 4.49 -11.30
C PHE A 23 4.17 4.07 -11.99
N GLY A 24 4.27 4.31 -13.29
CA GLY A 24 5.41 3.93 -14.11
C GLY A 24 5.09 2.83 -15.12
N GLU A 25 6.05 2.57 -15.99
CA GLU A 25 5.97 1.54 -17.03
C GLU A 25 6.72 0.27 -16.61
N PHE A 26 6.38 -0.85 -17.25
CA PHE A 26 7.06 -2.11 -17.01
C PHE A 26 8.53 -2.02 -17.43
N GLY A 27 9.44 -2.08 -16.46
CA GLY A 27 10.89 -1.92 -16.68
C GLY A 27 11.42 -0.53 -16.34
N ASP A 28 10.58 0.38 -15.84
CA ASP A 28 11.01 1.68 -15.35
C ASP A 28 11.65 1.53 -13.96
N PRO A 29 12.93 1.93 -13.78
CA PRO A 29 13.63 1.76 -12.50
C PRO A 29 13.05 2.62 -11.38
N ASP A 30 12.30 3.69 -11.71
CA ASP A 30 11.55 4.55 -10.78
C ASP A 30 10.07 4.15 -10.63
N GLY A 31 9.61 3.11 -11.35
CA GLY A 31 8.24 2.62 -11.28
C GLY A 31 7.89 2.05 -9.90
N TYR A 32 6.71 2.38 -9.40
CA TYR A 32 6.17 1.85 -8.14
C TYR A 32 4.66 1.61 -8.22
N GLU A 33 4.17 0.63 -7.50
CA GLU A 33 2.76 0.34 -7.32
C GLU A 33 2.34 0.55 -5.87
N GLU A 34 1.20 1.20 -5.70
CA GLU A 34 0.54 1.43 -4.42
C GLU A 34 -0.80 0.71 -4.42
N SER A 35 -0.94 -0.29 -3.56
CA SER A 35 -2.18 -1.03 -3.35
C SER A 35 -2.81 -0.64 -2.03
N LEU A 36 -4.03 -0.14 -2.06
CA LEU A 36 -4.83 0.18 -0.90
C LEU A 36 -5.54 -1.08 -0.40
N TYR A 37 -5.26 -1.43 0.84
CA TYR A 37 -5.86 -2.55 1.54
C TYR A 37 -6.68 -2.08 2.75
N LYS A 38 -7.66 -2.89 3.11
CA LYS A 38 -8.49 -2.75 4.30
C LYS A 38 -8.37 -3.99 5.17
N THR A 39 -7.93 -3.82 6.41
CA THR A 39 -7.89 -4.91 7.38
C THR A 39 -9.32 -5.30 7.79
N PRO A 40 -9.54 -6.54 8.27
CA PRO A 40 -10.82 -6.97 8.83
C PRO A 40 -11.27 -6.13 10.04
N ASP A 41 -10.32 -5.49 10.73
CA ASP A 41 -10.57 -4.54 11.83
C ASP A 41 -11.11 -3.17 11.35
N GLY A 42 -11.22 -2.96 10.03
CA GLY A 42 -11.69 -1.71 9.42
C GLY A 42 -10.61 -0.62 9.30
N LYS A 43 -9.33 -0.98 9.46
CA LYS A 43 -8.21 -0.04 9.27
C LYS A 43 -7.72 -0.10 7.83
N TYR A 44 -7.29 1.04 7.31
CA TYR A 44 -6.77 1.13 5.95
C TYR A 44 -5.24 1.19 5.98
N PHE A 45 -4.61 0.65 4.94
CA PHE A 45 -3.18 0.78 4.74
C PHE A 45 -2.83 0.70 3.26
N ILE A 46 -1.79 1.42 2.87
CA ILE A 46 -1.22 1.35 1.53
C ILE A 46 -0.01 0.44 1.59
N TYR A 47 0.01 -0.51 0.67
CA TYR A 47 1.15 -1.34 0.35
C TYR A 47 1.86 -0.75 -0.88
N GLY A 48 3.07 -0.24 -0.68
CA GLY A 48 3.91 0.27 -1.76
C GLY A 48 4.99 -0.77 -2.10
N ASN A 49 5.12 -1.12 -3.37
CA ASN A 49 6.19 -1.95 -3.91
C ASN A 49 6.72 -1.27 -5.17
N GLY A 50 8.03 -1.10 -5.31
CA GLY A 50 8.61 -0.47 -6.49
C GLY A 50 10.02 -0.95 -6.79
N GLY A 51 10.53 -0.47 -7.92
CA GLY A 51 11.91 -0.69 -8.36
C GLY A 51 12.95 -0.12 -7.41
N ALA A 52 14.20 -0.58 -7.55
CA ALA A 52 15.31 -0.23 -6.67
C ALA A 52 15.74 1.25 -6.74
N GLU A 53 15.32 2.01 -7.76
CA GLU A 53 15.51 3.47 -7.82
C GLU A 53 14.27 4.25 -7.35
N SER A 54 13.09 3.63 -7.31
CA SER A 54 11.82 4.25 -6.91
C SER A 54 11.77 4.70 -5.45
N LEU A 55 10.87 5.63 -5.13
CA LEU A 55 10.53 6.05 -3.76
C LEU A 55 10.14 4.88 -2.82
N TYR A 56 9.72 3.76 -3.40
CA TYR A 56 9.37 2.51 -2.74
C TYR A 56 10.32 1.37 -3.10
N LYS A 57 11.64 1.57 -2.90
CA LYS A 57 12.71 0.57 -3.16
C LYS A 57 12.47 -0.80 -2.53
N GLU A 58 11.71 -0.84 -1.45
CA GLU A 58 11.35 -2.05 -0.72
C GLU A 58 9.86 -2.04 -0.43
N GLU A 59 9.28 -3.25 -0.42
CA GLU A 59 7.93 -3.53 0.01
C GLU A 59 7.63 -2.89 1.36
N THR A 60 6.78 -1.86 1.36
CA THR A 60 6.44 -1.15 2.58
C THR A 60 4.95 -1.03 2.77
N ILE A 61 4.54 -1.08 4.03
CA ILE A 61 3.16 -0.87 4.43
C ILE A 61 3.10 0.45 5.20
N LYS A 62 2.20 1.34 4.78
CA LYS A 62 1.89 2.59 5.47
C LYS A 62 0.44 2.56 5.92
N ARG A 63 0.23 2.59 7.23
CA ARG A 63 -1.13 2.74 7.80
C ARG A 63 -1.75 4.06 7.36
N MET A 64 -3.05 4.03 7.08
CA MET A 64 -3.82 5.18 6.65
C MET A 64 -5.16 5.23 7.40
N ALA A 65 -5.63 6.44 7.69
CA ALA A 65 -6.97 6.63 8.25
C ALA A 65 -8.02 6.47 7.15
N ALA A 66 -9.24 6.05 7.50
CA ALA A 66 -10.33 5.85 6.55
C ALA A 66 -10.59 7.09 5.68
N ALA A 67 -10.66 8.28 6.30
CA ALA A 67 -10.85 9.54 5.57
C ALA A 67 -9.77 9.77 4.49
N LYS A 68 -8.50 9.48 4.82
CA LYS A 68 -7.38 9.65 3.89
C LYS A 68 -7.35 8.58 2.80
N ALA A 69 -7.84 7.37 3.11
CA ALA A 69 -8.03 6.31 2.13
C ALA A 69 -9.14 6.65 1.12
N GLU A 70 -10.23 7.26 1.59
CA GLU A 70 -11.29 7.79 0.71
C GLU A 70 -10.80 8.93 -0.18
N GLU A 71 -9.96 9.83 0.35
CA GLU A 71 -9.31 10.87 -0.45
C GLU A 71 -8.38 10.27 -1.51
N TRP A 72 -7.60 9.24 -1.14
CA TRP A 72 -6.72 8.54 -2.07
C TRP A 72 -7.48 7.86 -3.22
N LEU A 73 -8.63 7.25 -2.91
CA LEU A 73 -9.53 6.66 -3.92
C LEU A 73 -10.17 7.69 -4.87
N LYS A 74 -10.26 8.95 -4.45
CA LYS A 74 -10.84 10.03 -5.26
C LYS A 74 -9.81 10.76 -6.12
N GLN A 75 -8.52 10.53 -5.88
CA GLN A 75 -7.41 11.23 -6.53
C GLN A 75 -7.18 10.72 -7.95
#